data_AF-F2Q172-F1
#
_entry.id   AF-F2Q172-F1
#
_cell.length_a   1.000
_cell.length_b   1.000
_cell.length_c   1.000
_cell.angle_alpha   90.00
_cell.angle_beta   90.00
_cell.angle_gamma   90.00
#
_symmetry.space_group_name_H-M   'P 1'
#
loop_
_entity.id
_entity.type
_entity.pdbx_description
1 polymer ?
#
loop_
_entity_poly.entity_id
_entity_poly.type
_entity_poly.pdbx_seq_one_letter_code
_entity_poly.pdbx_strand_id
1 'polypeptide(L)'
;MQFDHVAEDRLDIVFAQWVKQLLSKSPEHLAMKLAASHVGRRAKQACQWKTGAFNVANEVVVLRYLRKYTSIPVPEVYGSGKTWTGPYIVLTYVHGTPLASILKDPKAEGRPILNSNISQRGLRRAYQEMAQLLLELSKPEFTRIGALVERPGGEFTVSRRPFTFNMNELSTSANAPPYVLPGPNAVFDSATDYFKSLATQHMLHFLTQR
;
A
#
# COMPACT_ATOMS: atom_id res chain seq x y z
N MET A 1 4.64 15.68 30.66
CA MET A 1 3.21 15.50 30.36
C MET A 1 2.86 14.08 30.80
N GLN A 2 2.00 13.88 31.79
CA GLN A 2 1.50 12.54 32.13
C GLN A 2 0.52 12.15 31.03
N PHE A 3 0.84 11.11 30.26
CA PHE A 3 -0.15 10.50 29.39
C PHE A 3 -1.27 9.96 30.29
N ASP A 4 -2.52 10.23 29.93
CA ASP A 4 -3.66 9.66 30.65
C ASP A 4 -3.72 8.18 30.28
N HIS A 5 -3.01 7.35 31.04
CA HIS A 5 -2.97 5.91 30.89
C HIS A 5 -4.37 5.29 30.90
N VAL A 6 -5.34 5.96 31.56
CA VAL A 6 -6.75 5.53 31.56
C VAL A 6 -7.43 5.78 30.21
N ALA A 7 -7.05 6.84 29.49
CA ALA A 7 -7.55 7.11 28.15
C ALA A 7 -6.95 6.16 27.10
N GLU A 8 -5.66 5.84 27.23
CA GLU A 8 -4.97 4.83 26.40
C GLU A 8 -5.57 3.44 26.60
N ASP A 9 -5.67 2.97 27.86
CA ASP A 9 -6.27 1.68 28.19
C ASP A 9 -7.73 1.58 27.71
N ARG A 10 -8.51 2.66 27.83
CA ARG A 10 -9.89 2.70 27.32
C ARG A 10 -9.94 2.63 25.79
N LEU A 11 -9.06 3.35 25.10
CA LEU A 11 -8.99 3.30 23.64
C LEU A 11 -8.59 1.91 23.16
N ASP A 12 -7.64 1.26 23.83
CA ASP A 12 -7.19 -0.10 23.52
C ASP A 12 -8.29 -1.13 23.78
N ILE A 13 -9.06 -0.99 24.87
CA ILE A 13 -10.22 -1.86 25.14
C ILE A 13 -11.31 -1.66 24.07
N VAL A 14 -11.63 -0.41 23.72
CA VAL A 14 -12.63 -0.11 22.69
C VAL A 14 -12.17 -0.62 21.33
N PHE A 15 -10.89 -0.43 20.99
CA PHE A 15 -10.28 -0.97 19.77
C PHE A 15 -10.32 -2.49 19.76
N ALA A 16 -9.94 -3.16 20.85
CA ALA A 16 -9.98 -4.61 20.96
C ALA A 16 -11.41 -5.17 20.84
N GLN A 17 -12.40 -4.51 21.44
CA GLN A 17 -13.82 -4.88 21.30
C GLN A 17 -14.33 -4.65 19.88
N TRP A 18 -13.96 -3.54 19.25
CA TRP A 18 -14.28 -3.25 17.85
C TRP A 18 -13.66 -4.28 16.91
N VAL A 19 -12.38 -4.61 17.08
CA VAL A 19 -11.67 -5.66 16.34
C VAL A 19 -12.36 -7.01 16.56
N LYS A 20 -12.71 -7.37 17.80
CA LYS A 20 -13.41 -8.63 18.11
C LYS A 20 -14.76 -8.71 17.40
N GLN A 21 -15.54 -7.63 17.39
CA GLN A 21 -16.81 -7.59 16.67
C GLN A 21 -16.63 -7.61 15.14
N LEU A 22 -15.64 -6.90 14.61
CA LEU A 22 -15.29 -6.91 13.19
C LEU A 22 -14.91 -8.31 12.73
N LEU A 23 -14.02 -8.98 13.48
CA LEU A 23 -13.52 -10.32 13.17
C LEU A 23 -14.57 -11.42 13.38
N SER A 24 -15.53 -11.20 14.29
CA SER A 24 -16.63 -12.16 14.55
C SER A 24 -17.47 -12.50 13.32
N LYS A 25 -17.52 -11.61 12.32
CA LYS A 25 -18.27 -11.81 11.07
C LYS A 25 -17.41 -12.35 9.92
N SER A 26 -16.13 -12.65 10.16
CA SER A 26 -15.08 -12.92 9.15
C SER A 26 -15.15 -11.90 8.00
N PRO A 27 -14.43 -10.77 8.12
CA PRO A 27 -14.38 -9.73 7.09
C PRO A 27 -14.09 -10.26 5.69
N GLU A 28 -13.33 -11.35 5.61
CA GLU A 28 -13.02 -12.09 4.38
C GLU A 28 -14.28 -12.67 3.73
N HIS A 29 -15.19 -13.27 4.49
CA HIS A 29 -16.45 -13.81 3.96
C HIS A 29 -17.36 -12.71 3.40
N LEU A 30 -17.45 -11.57 4.11
CA LEU A 30 -18.22 -10.41 3.65
C LEU A 30 -17.58 -9.81 2.39
N ALA A 31 -16.26 -9.65 2.37
CA ALA A 31 -15.51 -9.18 1.20
C ALA A 31 -15.69 -10.12 0.00
N MET A 32 -15.68 -11.44 0.20
CA MET A 32 -15.94 -12.42 -0.85
C MET A 32 -17.36 -12.33 -1.40
N LYS A 33 -18.37 -12.14 -0.55
CA LYS A 33 -19.77 -11.92 -0.99
C LYS A 33 -19.90 -10.64 -1.81
N LEU A 34 -19.28 -9.55 -1.34
CA LEU A 34 -19.27 -8.27 -2.06
C LEU A 34 -18.54 -8.38 -3.41
N ALA A 35 -17.38 -9.04 -3.44
CA ALA A 35 -16.66 -9.29 -4.68
C ALA A 35 -17.52 -10.10 -5.67
N ALA A 36 -18.27 -11.09 -5.18
CA ALA A 36 -19.17 -11.87 -6.02
C ALA A 36 -20.33 -11.04 -6.58
N SER A 37 -20.89 -10.11 -5.81
CA SER A 37 -21.95 -9.21 -6.29
C SER A 37 -21.44 -8.19 -7.32
N HIS A 38 -20.22 -7.68 -7.16
CA HIS A 38 -19.62 -6.73 -8.10
C HIS A 38 -19.18 -7.38 -9.42
N VAL A 39 -18.65 -8.59 -9.37
CA VAL A 39 -18.02 -9.25 -10.53
C VAL A 39 -18.96 -10.26 -11.20
N GLY A 40 -20.04 -10.69 -10.52
CA GLY A 40 -20.94 -11.75 -11.00
C GLY A 40 -20.27 -13.14 -11.03
N ARG A 41 -19.18 -13.34 -10.28
CA ARG A 41 -18.40 -14.59 -10.24
C ARG A 41 -18.01 -14.93 -8.80
N ARG A 42 -17.80 -16.22 -8.51
CA ARG A 42 -17.36 -16.67 -7.18
C ARG A 42 -15.96 -16.12 -6.84
N ALA A 43 -15.85 -15.40 -5.72
CA ALA A 43 -14.57 -14.95 -5.20
C ALA A 43 -13.72 -16.16 -4.76
N LYS A 44 -12.42 -16.16 -5.10
CA LYS A 44 -11.48 -17.24 -4.78
C LYS A 44 -10.85 -17.08 -3.40
N GLN A 45 -10.51 -15.86 -3.02
CA GLN A 45 -9.85 -15.55 -1.76
C GLN A 45 -10.19 -14.12 -1.35
N ALA A 46 -10.22 -13.88 -0.05
CA ALA A 46 -10.10 -12.55 0.52
C ALA A 46 -9.02 -12.57 1.60
N CYS A 47 -8.36 -11.44 1.78
CA CYS A 47 -7.38 -11.25 2.84
C CYS A 47 -7.64 -9.91 3.52
N GLN A 48 -7.37 -9.86 4.81
CA GLN A 48 -7.21 -8.59 5.50
C GLN A 48 -5.83 -8.02 5.22
N TRP A 49 -5.76 -6.70 5.10
CA TRP A 49 -4.51 -5.97 5.04
C TRP A 49 -3.80 -6.09 6.39
N LYS A 50 -2.57 -6.63 6.37
CA LYS A 50 -1.85 -6.97 7.61
C LYS A 50 -1.15 -5.78 8.27
N THR A 51 -0.96 -4.67 7.54
CA THR A 51 -0.27 -3.44 8.01
C THR A 51 -0.76 -2.22 7.22
N GLY A 52 -0.57 -1.00 7.75
CA GLY A 52 -0.65 0.29 7.01
C GLY A 52 -2.04 0.84 6.66
N ALA A 53 -2.18 2.18 6.66
CA ALA A 53 -3.34 2.87 6.08
C ALA A 53 -3.08 3.14 4.58
N PHE A 54 -3.10 2.08 3.78
CA PHE A 54 -2.84 2.20 2.36
C PHE A 54 -3.98 2.89 1.61
N ASN A 55 -3.63 3.84 0.74
CA ASN A 55 -4.59 4.55 -0.08
C ASN A 55 -5.00 3.69 -1.28
N VAL A 56 -6.07 2.92 -1.11
CA VAL A 56 -6.71 2.08 -2.15
C VAL A 56 -6.88 2.82 -3.48
N ALA A 57 -7.20 4.11 -3.46
CA ALA A 57 -7.38 4.88 -4.70
C ALA A 57 -6.07 5.01 -5.50
N ASN A 58 -4.92 5.20 -4.83
CA ASN A 58 -3.63 5.30 -5.50
C ASN A 58 -3.21 3.94 -6.08
N GLU A 59 -3.37 2.87 -5.30
CA GLU A 59 -3.02 1.52 -5.72
C GLU A 59 -3.81 1.10 -6.96
N VAL A 60 -5.12 1.35 -6.98
CA VAL A 60 -5.98 1.04 -8.13
C VAL A 60 -5.51 1.76 -9.40
N VAL A 61 -5.20 3.06 -9.30
CA VAL A 61 -4.75 3.85 -10.46
C VAL A 61 -3.38 3.34 -10.94
N VAL A 62 -2.45 3.05 -10.04
CA VAL A 62 -1.12 2.52 -10.39
C VAL A 62 -1.24 1.15 -11.04
N LEU A 63 -2.05 0.23 -10.51
CA LEU A 63 -2.27 -1.09 -11.12
C LEU A 63 -2.85 -0.97 -12.55
N ARG A 64 -3.82 -0.08 -12.75
CA ARG A 64 -4.39 0.20 -14.08
C ARG A 64 -3.36 0.78 -15.04
N TYR A 65 -2.54 1.72 -14.56
CA TYR A 65 -1.46 2.31 -15.35
C TYR A 65 -0.42 1.26 -15.76
N LEU A 66 0.11 0.49 -14.81
CA LEU A 66 1.12 -0.54 -15.07
C LEU A 66 0.59 -1.58 -16.08
N ARG A 67 -0.65 -2.04 -15.91
CA ARG A 67 -1.29 -2.98 -16.84
C ARG A 67 -1.38 -2.44 -18.27
N LYS A 68 -1.57 -1.14 -18.44
CA LYS A 68 -1.76 -0.50 -19.74
C LYS A 68 -0.44 -0.13 -20.43
N TYR A 69 0.58 0.26 -19.67
CA TYR A 69 1.79 0.89 -20.22
C TYR A 69 3.09 0.12 -19.97
N THR A 70 3.08 -0.96 -19.21
CA THR A 70 4.29 -1.79 -18.99
C THR A 70 4.02 -3.26 -19.30
N SER A 71 5.09 -4.04 -19.42
CA SER A 71 4.99 -5.50 -19.57
C SER A 71 4.83 -6.23 -18.23
N ILE A 72 4.77 -5.49 -17.11
CA ILE A 72 4.71 -6.07 -15.77
C ILE A 72 3.39 -6.81 -15.58
N PRO A 73 3.41 -8.10 -15.23
CA PRO A 73 2.19 -8.85 -14.96
C PRO A 73 1.59 -8.41 -13.62
N VAL A 74 0.68 -7.44 -13.67
CA VAL A 74 -0.10 -6.99 -12.50
C VAL A 74 -1.53 -7.53 -12.54
N PRO A 75 -2.17 -7.76 -11.37
CA PRO A 75 -3.57 -8.12 -11.30
C PRO A 75 -4.47 -7.10 -12.01
N GLU A 76 -5.52 -7.58 -12.68
CA GLU A 76 -6.58 -6.71 -13.17
C GLU A 76 -7.47 -6.25 -12.02
N VAL A 77 -7.79 -4.96 -11.99
CA VAL A 77 -8.73 -4.41 -11.01
C VAL A 77 -10.15 -4.49 -11.58
N TYR A 78 -10.97 -5.39 -11.02
CA TYR A 78 -12.39 -5.48 -11.36
C TYR A 78 -13.21 -4.37 -10.71
N GLY A 79 -12.81 -3.91 -9.53
CA GLY A 79 -13.51 -2.82 -8.84
C GLY A 79 -12.82 -2.43 -7.55
N SER A 80 -13.22 -1.29 -7.00
CA SER A 80 -12.76 -0.80 -5.70
C SER A 80 -13.81 0.10 -5.10
N GLY A 81 -13.84 0.22 -3.78
CA GLY A 81 -14.80 1.10 -3.13
C GLY A 81 -14.54 1.22 -1.64
N LYS A 82 -15.55 1.72 -0.93
CA LYS A 82 -15.58 1.79 0.52
C LYS A 82 -16.84 1.13 1.03
N THR A 83 -16.69 0.40 2.12
CA THR A 83 -17.78 -0.17 2.91
C THR A 83 -17.72 0.40 4.32
N TRP A 84 -18.69 0.05 5.17
CA TRP A 84 -18.67 0.39 6.58
C TRP A 84 -17.47 -0.22 7.34
N THR A 85 -16.83 -1.28 6.81
CA THR A 85 -15.60 -1.86 7.38
C THR A 85 -14.32 -1.26 6.82
N GLY A 86 -14.40 -0.36 5.84
CA GLY A 86 -13.25 0.30 5.23
C GLY A 86 -13.16 0.14 3.71
N PRO A 87 -12.07 0.63 3.10
CA PRO A 87 -11.84 0.55 1.67
C PRO A 87 -11.51 -0.88 1.21
N TYR A 88 -11.83 -1.21 -0.05
CA TYR A 88 -11.57 -2.52 -0.64
C TYR A 88 -11.18 -2.42 -2.11
N ILE A 89 -10.48 -3.45 -2.59
CA ILE A 89 -10.14 -3.68 -4.00
C ILE A 89 -10.57 -5.12 -4.35
N VAL A 90 -11.19 -5.29 -5.51
CA VAL A 90 -11.49 -6.57 -6.12
C VAL A 90 -10.60 -6.72 -7.34
N LEU A 91 -9.77 -7.76 -7.34
CA LEU A 91 -8.74 -7.98 -8.34
C LEU A 91 -8.69 -9.42 -8.83
N THR A 92 -8.05 -9.66 -9.98
CA THR A 92 -7.79 -11.03 -10.45
C THR A 92 -6.92 -11.78 -9.46
N TYR A 93 -7.30 -13.02 -9.17
CA TYR A 93 -6.47 -13.92 -8.38
C TYR A 93 -5.22 -14.31 -9.16
N VAL A 94 -4.04 -14.02 -8.60
CA VAL A 94 -2.75 -14.42 -9.16
C VAL A 94 -2.34 -15.76 -8.56
N HIS A 95 -2.20 -16.77 -9.41
CA HIS A 95 -1.71 -18.08 -9.01
C HIS A 95 -0.18 -18.05 -8.87
N GLY A 96 0.33 -18.58 -7.77
CA GLY A 96 1.77 -18.74 -7.57
C GLY A 96 2.17 -18.78 -6.11
N THR A 97 3.47 -18.98 -5.89
CA THR A 97 4.10 -18.89 -4.57
C THR A 97 4.89 -17.60 -4.49
N PRO A 98 4.75 -16.78 -3.43
CA PRO A 98 5.55 -15.58 -3.26
C PRO A 98 7.05 -15.91 -3.32
N LEU A 99 7.80 -15.16 -4.12
CA LEU A 99 9.24 -15.39 -4.29
C LEU A 99 10.00 -15.35 -2.95
N ALA A 100 9.59 -14.46 -2.04
CA ALA A 100 10.15 -14.39 -0.69
C ALA A 100 10.02 -15.72 0.08
N SER A 101 8.92 -16.46 -0.09
CA SER A 101 8.72 -17.76 0.55
C SER A 101 9.65 -18.84 -0.02
N ILE A 102 10.10 -18.68 -1.27
CA ILE A 102 11.07 -19.57 -1.92
C ILE A 102 12.50 -19.22 -1.50
N LEU A 103 12.79 -17.92 -1.38
CA LEU A 103 14.12 -17.42 -1.01
C LEU A 103 14.43 -17.58 0.48
N LYS A 104 13.41 -17.50 1.35
CA LYS A 104 13.59 -17.59 2.80
C LYS A 104 14.08 -18.98 3.21
N ASP A 105 15.01 -19.04 4.17
CA ASP A 105 15.31 -20.28 4.88
C ASP A 105 14.08 -20.75 5.69
N PRO A 106 13.53 -21.95 5.39
CA PRO A 106 12.37 -22.47 6.11
C PRO A 106 12.63 -22.72 7.60
N LYS A 107 13.90 -22.89 8.00
CA LYS A 107 14.30 -23.12 9.39
C LYS A 107 14.55 -21.83 10.17
N ALA A 108 14.61 -20.69 9.49
CA ALA A 108 14.88 -19.42 10.16
C ALA A 108 13.64 -18.88 10.88
N GLU A 109 13.77 -18.81 12.20
CA GLU A 109 12.83 -18.12 13.08
C GLU A 109 13.11 -16.61 13.11
N GLY A 110 12.04 -15.81 13.25
CA GLY A 110 12.15 -14.35 13.26
C GLY A 110 12.42 -13.74 11.87
N ARG A 111 13.44 -12.87 11.78
CA ARG A 111 13.73 -12.10 10.57
C ARG A 111 14.08 -13.05 9.42
N PRO A 112 13.43 -12.91 8.24
CA PRO A 112 13.73 -13.78 7.11
C PRO A 112 15.17 -13.61 6.65
N ILE A 113 15.91 -14.73 6.56
CA ILE A 113 17.25 -14.82 5.97
C ILE A 113 17.18 -15.65 4.70
N LEU A 114 18.15 -15.44 3.79
CA LEU A 114 18.26 -16.20 2.55
C LEU A 114 18.63 -17.66 2.86
N ASN A 115 17.93 -18.61 2.24
CA ASN A 115 18.24 -20.03 2.33
C ASN A 115 19.61 -20.30 1.70
N SER A 116 20.59 -20.71 2.51
CA SER A 116 21.95 -21.03 2.05
C SER A 116 22.01 -22.23 1.10
N ASN A 117 21.00 -23.10 1.12
CA ASN A 117 20.91 -24.27 0.25
C ASN A 117 20.23 -23.98 -1.09
N ILE A 118 19.84 -22.72 -1.37
CA ILE A 118 19.22 -22.37 -2.64
C ILE A 118 20.21 -22.58 -3.79
N SER A 119 19.75 -23.21 -4.87
CA SER A 119 20.59 -23.37 -6.06
C SER A 119 20.99 -22.00 -6.63
N GLN A 120 22.27 -21.86 -7.02
CA GLN A 120 22.76 -20.63 -7.65
C GLN A 120 21.99 -20.26 -8.92
N ARG A 121 21.56 -21.28 -9.69
CA ARG A 121 20.70 -21.09 -10.87
C ARG A 121 19.35 -20.46 -10.49
N GLY A 122 18.71 -20.96 -9.44
CA GLY A 122 17.43 -20.43 -8.94
C GLY A 122 17.59 -19.01 -8.41
N LEU A 123 18.65 -18.75 -7.66
CA LEU A 123 18.96 -17.42 -7.14
C LEU A 123 19.21 -16.42 -8.26
N ARG A 124 20.03 -16.77 -9.25
CA ARG A 124 20.29 -15.93 -10.43
C ARG A 124 19.00 -15.61 -11.18
N ARG A 125 18.12 -16.60 -11.36
CA ARG A 125 16.82 -16.39 -12.01
C ARG A 125 15.95 -15.43 -11.19
N ALA A 126 15.86 -15.61 -9.87
CA ALA A 126 15.10 -14.71 -9.00
C ALA A 126 15.57 -13.25 -9.14
N TYR A 127 16.88 -13.01 -9.09
CA TYR A 127 17.44 -11.67 -9.27
C TYR A 127 17.23 -11.12 -10.68
N GLN A 128 17.30 -11.96 -11.72
CA GLN A 128 17.02 -11.56 -13.10
C GLN A 128 15.58 -11.07 -13.26
N GLU A 129 14.59 -11.82 -12.74
CA GLU A 129 13.18 -11.42 -12.80
C GLU A 129 12.94 -10.11 -12.01
N MET A 130 13.53 -9.98 -10.81
CA MET A 130 13.43 -8.73 -10.03
C MET A 130 14.05 -7.54 -10.77
N ALA A 131 15.20 -7.74 -11.42
CA ALA A 131 15.85 -6.69 -12.21
C ALA A 131 14.99 -6.29 -13.42
N GLN A 132 14.37 -7.25 -14.11
CA GLN A 132 13.44 -6.95 -15.21
C GLN A 132 12.25 -6.12 -14.73
N LEU A 133 11.65 -6.45 -13.58
CA LEU A 133 10.58 -5.65 -12.99
C LEU A 133 11.03 -4.21 -12.67
N LEU A 134 12.22 -4.05 -12.06
CA LEU A 134 12.77 -2.72 -11.77
C LEU A 134 13.02 -1.89 -13.04
N LEU A 135 13.51 -2.53 -14.10
CA LEU A 135 13.72 -1.89 -15.40
C LEU A 135 12.40 -1.48 -16.06
N GLU A 136 11.35 -2.29 -15.97
CA GLU A 136 10.03 -1.90 -16.47
C GLU A 136 9.42 -0.76 -15.65
N LEU A 137 9.62 -0.77 -14.32
CA LEU A 137 9.17 0.31 -13.43
C LEU A 137 9.91 1.63 -13.64
N SER A 138 11.11 1.61 -14.25
CA SER A 138 11.87 2.83 -14.53
C SER A 138 11.49 3.52 -15.83
N LYS A 139 10.71 2.86 -16.72
CA LYS A 139 10.31 3.43 -18.02
C LYS A 139 9.21 4.50 -17.93
N PRO A 140 8.22 4.42 -17.02
CA PRO A 140 7.23 5.47 -16.85
C PRO A 140 7.88 6.79 -16.46
N GLU A 141 7.74 7.79 -17.33
CA GLU A 141 8.22 9.14 -17.10
C GLU A 141 7.05 10.10 -16.95
N PHE A 142 7.16 11.01 -15.99
CA PHE A 142 6.18 12.06 -15.73
C PHE A 142 6.90 13.39 -15.56
N THR A 143 6.27 14.48 -16.02
CA THR A 143 6.82 15.83 -15.92
C THR A 143 6.83 16.38 -14.50
N ARG A 144 6.11 15.75 -13.56
CA ARG A 144 5.97 16.19 -12.16
C ARG A 144 6.03 15.00 -11.22
N ILE A 145 6.46 15.27 -9.99
CA ILE A 145 6.47 14.31 -8.88
C ILE A 145 5.16 14.44 -8.09
N GLY A 146 4.45 13.33 -7.96
CA GLY A 146 3.14 13.28 -7.32
C GLY A 146 2.49 11.90 -7.44
N ALA A 147 1.24 11.79 -7.04
CA ALA A 147 0.43 10.60 -7.25
C ALA A 147 -0.35 10.67 -8.57
N LEU A 148 -0.47 9.53 -9.23
CA LEU A 148 -1.22 9.36 -10.47
C LEU A 148 -2.72 9.47 -10.22
N VAL A 149 -3.41 10.07 -11.19
CA VAL A 149 -4.86 10.15 -11.28
C VAL A 149 -5.28 9.75 -12.69
N GLU A 150 -6.22 8.81 -12.77
CA GLU A 150 -6.90 8.44 -14.01
C GLU A 150 -8.01 9.46 -14.29
N ARG A 151 -7.97 10.09 -15.47
CA ARG A 151 -8.95 11.08 -15.92
C ARG A 151 -10.10 10.43 -16.68
N PRO A 152 -11.26 11.09 -16.78
CA PRO A 152 -12.30 10.72 -17.74
C PRO A 152 -11.69 10.65 -19.14
N GLY A 153 -11.74 9.48 -19.77
CA GLY A 153 -11.06 9.20 -21.05
C GLY A 153 -9.87 8.23 -20.96
N GLY A 154 -9.47 7.80 -19.76
CA GLY A 154 -8.42 6.79 -19.57
C GLY A 154 -6.98 7.32 -19.75
N GLU A 155 -6.83 8.64 -19.70
CA GLU A 155 -5.54 9.33 -19.58
C GLU A 155 -5.08 9.31 -18.12
N PHE A 156 -3.77 9.25 -17.88
CA PHE A 156 -3.18 9.27 -16.56
C PHE A 156 -2.34 10.53 -16.38
N THR A 157 -2.58 11.28 -15.31
CA THR A 157 -1.83 12.50 -15.02
C THR A 157 -1.39 12.54 -13.57
N VAL A 158 -0.28 13.23 -13.30
CA VAL A 158 0.16 13.51 -11.93
C VAL A 158 -0.50 14.80 -11.46
N SER A 159 -1.43 14.71 -10.51
CA SER A 159 -2.21 15.86 -10.03
C SER A 159 -2.57 15.82 -8.55
N ARG A 160 -1.97 14.91 -7.78
CA ARG A 160 -2.17 14.78 -6.33
C ARG A 160 -0.83 14.66 -5.63
N ARG A 161 -0.82 14.94 -4.33
CA ARG A 161 0.38 14.79 -3.49
C ARG A 161 0.97 13.39 -3.58
N PRO A 162 2.32 13.26 -3.57
CA PRO A 162 2.96 11.98 -3.37
C PRO A 162 2.38 11.28 -2.15
N PHE A 163 2.30 9.95 -2.20
CA PHE A 163 1.90 9.14 -1.06
C PHE A 163 3.08 8.30 -0.62
N THR A 164 3.88 8.86 0.29
CA THR A 164 5.09 8.20 0.79
C THR A 164 4.79 7.40 2.05
N PHE A 165 5.63 6.40 2.31
CA PHE A 165 5.58 5.64 3.56
C PHE A 165 5.66 6.57 4.79
N ASN A 166 6.55 7.57 4.76
CA ASN A 166 6.69 8.55 5.83
C ASN A 166 5.39 9.33 6.08
N MET A 167 4.70 9.78 5.02
CA MET A 167 3.42 10.47 5.19
C MET A 167 2.34 9.57 5.79
N ASN A 168 2.35 8.28 5.45
CA ASN A 168 1.48 7.29 6.09
C ASN A 168 1.78 7.20 7.59
N GLU A 169 3.04 6.95 7.97
CA GLU A 169 3.43 6.84 9.38
C GLU A 169 3.16 8.10 10.19
N LEU A 170 3.39 9.28 9.62
CA LEU A 170 3.05 10.55 10.26
C LEU A 170 1.55 10.68 10.54
N SER A 171 0.72 10.21 9.61
CA SER A 171 -0.74 10.28 9.73
C SER A 171 -1.30 9.24 10.70
N THR A 172 -0.72 8.04 10.75
CA THR A 172 -1.28 6.91 11.51
C THR A 172 -0.65 6.73 12.89
N SER A 173 0.63 7.02 13.01
CA SER A 173 1.46 6.57 14.13
C SER A 173 2.03 7.75 14.93
N ALA A 174 2.17 8.93 14.32
CA ALA A 174 2.95 10.02 14.89
C ALA A 174 2.13 11.19 15.46
N ASN A 175 0.79 11.07 15.48
CA ASN A 175 -0.16 12.12 15.88
C ASN A 175 0.16 13.51 15.27
N ALA A 176 0.73 13.50 14.06
CA ALA A 176 1.19 14.72 13.42
C ALA A 176 -0.02 15.54 12.95
N PRO A 177 -0.03 16.87 13.17
CA PRO A 177 -1.11 17.71 12.68
C PRO A 177 -1.24 17.62 11.14
N PRO A 178 -2.46 17.69 10.57
CA PRO A 178 -2.66 17.56 9.13
C PRO A 178 -1.85 18.54 8.26
N TYR A 179 -1.51 19.72 8.81
CA TYR A 179 -0.72 20.75 8.12
C TYR A 179 0.76 20.37 7.93
N VAL A 180 1.27 19.35 8.64
CA VAL A 180 2.63 18.83 8.45
C VAL A 180 2.78 18.24 7.04
N LEU A 181 1.68 17.72 6.47
CA LEU A 181 1.67 17.10 5.16
C LEU A 181 1.36 18.11 4.05
N PRO A 182 1.94 17.94 2.85
CA PRO A 182 1.56 18.75 1.69
C PRO A 182 0.06 18.67 1.43
N GLY A 183 -0.50 19.77 0.89
CA GLY A 183 -1.91 19.82 0.50
C GLY A 183 -2.29 18.68 -0.47
N PRO A 184 -3.56 18.24 -0.54
CA PRO A 184 -3.97 17.08 -1.33
C PRO A 184 -3.61 17.13 -2.83
N ASN A 185 -3.52 18.34 -3.39
CA ASN A 185 -3.22 18.60 -4.80
C ASN A 185 -1.77 19.09 -5.03
N ALA A 186 -0.92 19.09 -4.01
CA ALA A 186 0.46 19.50 -4.15
C ALA A 186 1.19 18.56 -5.11
N VAL A 187 1.88 19.09 -6.11
CA VAL A 187 2.75 18.36 -7.03
C VAL A 187 4.04 19.15 -7.17
N PHE A 188 5.13 18.49 -7.54
CA PHE A 188 6.45 19.12 -7.60
C PHE A 188 6.98 19.06 -9.02
N ASP A 189 7.42 20.21 -9.55
CA ASP A 189 7.98 20.31 -10.90
C ASP A 189 9.45 19.91 -10.96
N SER A 190 10.13 19.83 -9.79
CA SER A 190 11.53 19.45 -9.69
C SER A 190 11.79 18.52 -8.50
N ALA A 191 12.87 17.74 -8.60
CA ALA A 191 13.37 16.94 -7.48
C ALA A 191 13.78 17.82 -6.29
N THR A 192 14.32 19.02 -6.55
CA THR A 192 14.70 19.98 -5.51
C THR A 192 13.51 20.41 -4.66
N ASP A 193 12.38 20.75 -5.30
CA ASP A 193 11.18 21.18 -4.56
C ASP A 193 10.55 20.02 -3.77
N TYR A 194 10.57 18.82 -4.35
CA TYR A 194 10.15 17.61 -3.66
C TYR A 194 11.02 17.33 -2.42
N PHE A 195 12.36 17.36 -2.55
CA PHE A 195 13.25 17.12 -1.42
C PHE A 195 13.16 18.21 -0.36
N LYS A 196 12.97 19.48 -0.74
CA LYS A 196 12.65 20.55 0.21
C LYS A 196 11.37 20.24 0.99
N SER A 197 10.32 19.79 0.30
CA SER A 197 9.07 19.39 0.97
C SER A 197 9.27 18.25 1.97
N LEU A 198 10.07 17.23 1.63
CA LEU A 198 10.40 16.15 2.57
C LEU A 198 11.18 16.66 3.79
N ALA A 199 12.18 17.54 3.58
CA ALA A 199 12.93 18.14 4.67
C ALA A 199 12.03 19.00 5.58
N THR A 200 11.11 19.77 5.01
CA THR A 200 10.10 20.52 5.76
C THR A 200 9.19 19.60 6.56
N GLN A 201 8.72 18.49 6.00
CA GLN A 201 7.91 17.50 6.72
C GLN A 201 8.66 16.93 7.93
N HIS A 202 9.94 16.57 7.77
CA HIS A 202 10.76 16.07 8.86
C HIS A 202 10.97 17.12 9.96
N MET A 203 11.23 18.38 9.59
CA MET A 203 11.39 19.47 10.55
C MET A 203 10.08 19.77 11.29
N LEU A 204 8.96 19.86 10.58
CA LEU A 204 7.65 20.08 11.19
C LEU A 204 7.25 18.93 12.09
N HIS A 205 7.56 17.68 11.70
CA HIS A 205 7.35 16.53 12.57
C HIS A 205 8.16 16.67 13.86
N PHE A 206 9.46 16.97 13.77
CA PHE A 206 10.31 17.18 14.94
C PHE A 206 9.78 18.29 15.87
N LEU A 207 9.33 19.42 15.32
CA LEU A 207 8.78 20.53 16.10
C LEU A 207 7.40 20.24 16.72
N THR A 208 6.66 19.26 16.17
CA THR A 208 5.31 18.88 16.64
C THR A 208 5.31 17.62 17.50
N GLN A 209 6.43 16.89 17.55
CA GLN A 209 6.66 15.84 18.55
C GLN A 209 6.61 16.46 19.95
N ARG A 210 5.82 15.85 20.82
CA ARG A 210 5.66 16.24 22.23
C ARG A 210 6.32 15.22 23.13
#